data_AF-A0A1R4H481-F1
#
_entry.id   AF-A0A1R4H481-F1
#
_cell.length_a   1.000
_cell.length_b   1.000
_cell.length_c   1.000
_cell.angle_alpha   90.00
_cell.angle_beta   90.00
_cell.angle_gamma   90.00
#
_symmetry.space_group_name_H-M   'P 1'
#
loop_
_entity.id
_entity.type
_entity.pdbx_description
1 polymer ?
#
loop_
_entity_poly.entity_id
_entity_poly.type
_entity_poly.pdbx_seq_one_letter_code
_entity_poly.pdbx_strand_id
1 'polypeptide(L)'
;MKTKLLITLLLTAGLLTACAEMNPHPMDMSQAVQNAESKADHEALAKHYDEAADEMQLKVDEHKKLLSQYQSKAYLYGRQAEDFKAHCQRLVDDYEKVVASNRKMAEMHRGTAQ
;
A
#
# COMPACT_ATOMS: atom_id res chain seq x y z
N MET A 1 15.53 -39.37 -19.13
CA MET A 1 14.20 -38.98 -18.61
C MET A 1 14.24 -38.46 -17.16
N LYS A 2 15.23 -38.82 -16.33
CA LYS A 2 15.31 -38.42 -14.91
C LYS A 2 15.83 -36.99 -14.65
N THR A 3 16.71 -36.47 -15.50
CA THR A 3 17.27 -35.10 -15.36
C THR A 3 16.32 -34.00 -15.81
N LYS A 4 15.44 -34.26 -16.79
CA LYS A 4 14.41 -33.31 -17.20
C LYS A 4 13.34 -33.11 -16.11
N LEU A 5 12.99 -34.17 -15.38
CA LEU A 5 12.07 -34.11 -14.23
C LEU A 5 12.62 -33.25 -13.07
N LEU A 6 13.94 -33.27 -12.84
CA LEU A 6 14.56 -32.47 -11.79
C LEU A 6 14.58 -30.97 -12.14
N ILE A 7 14.79 -30.62 -13.40
CA ILE A 7 14.80 -29.22 -13.86
C ILE A 7 13.39 -28.61 -13.80
N THR A 8 12.35 -29.38 -14.14
CA THR A 8 10.96 -28.91 -14.04
C THR A 8 10.52 -28.69 -12.59
N LEU A 9 11.04 -29.48 -11.64
CA LEU A 9 10.72 -29.36 -10.22
C LEU A 9 11.35 -28.12 -9.55
N LEU A 10 12.52 -27.68 -10.03
CA LEU A 10 13.22 -26.49 -9.54
C LEU A 10 12.55 -25.17 -9.94
N LEU A 11 11.88 -25.13 -11.11
CA LEU A 11 11.23 -23.92 -11.63
C LEU A 11 9.92 -23.56 -10.90
N THR A 12 9.23 -24.54 -10.29
CA THR A 12 7.97 -24.30 -9.58
C THR A 12 8.16 -23.94 -8.10
N ALA A 13 9.35 -24.13 -7.53
CA ALA A 13 9.62 -23.87 -6.12
C ALA A 13 9.94 -22.39 -5.80
N GLY A 14 10.09 -21.52 -6.81
CA GLY A 14 10.53 -20.13 -6.64
C GLY A 14 9.45 -19.07 -6.47
N LEU A 15 8.15 -19.42 -6.47
CA LEU A 15 7.06 -18.43 -6.51
C LEU A 15 6.26 -18.25 -5.21
N LEU A 16 6.70 -18.82 -4.08
CA LEU A 16 5.91 -18.80 -2.84
C LEU A 16 6.38 -17.80 -1.76
N THR A 17 7.40 -16.99 -1.99
CA THR A 17 7.96 -16.09 -0.95
C THR A 17 7.53 -14.62 -1.05
N ALA A 18 6.60 -14.25 -1.94
CA ALA A 18 6.24 -12.84 -2.14
C ALA A 18 5.11 -12.30 -1.23
N CYS A 19 4.49 -13.14 -0.38
CA CYS A 19 3.39 -12.72 0.50
C CYS A 19 3.75 -12.79 1.99
N ALA A 20 5.01 -12.55 2.35
CA ALA A 20 5.31 -12.18 3.73
C ALA A 20 5.03 -10.68 3.86
N GLU A 21 3.80 -10.33 4.21
CA GLU A 21 3.48 -9.03 4.79
C GLU A 21 4.33 -8.92 6.08
N MET A 22 5.51 -8.31 5.96
CA MET A 22 6.45 -8.16 7.08
C MET A 22 5.96 -7.03 7.97
N ASN A 23 4.95 -7.33 8.78
CA ASN A 23 4.91 -6.77 10.13
C ASN A 23 4.40 -7.86 11.10
N PRO A 24 5.29 -8.70 11.66
CA PRO A 24 4.89 -9.83 12.51
C PRO A 24 4.19 -9.40 13.81
N HIS A 25 4.09 -8.09 14.09
CA HIS A 25 3.20 -7.57 15.10
C HIS A 25 2.63 -6.20 14.66
N PRO A 26 1.32 -6.09 14.38
CA PRO A 26 0.73 -4.79 14.09
C PRO A 26 0.94 -3.87 15.30
N MET A 27 1.54 -2.70 15.08
CA MET A 27 1.70 -1.69 16.12
C MET A 27 0.31 -1.20 16.54
N ASP A 28 -0.04 -1.30 17.81
CA ASP A 28 -1.22 -0.61 18.33
C ASP A 28 -0.95 0.89 18.31
N MET A 29 -1.40 1.55 17.23
CA MET A 29 -1.17 2.97 17.02
C MET A 29 -1.76 3.84 18.13
N SER A 30 -2.82 3.41 18.79
CA SER A 30 -3.41 4.19 19.90
C SER A 30 -2.47 4.21 21.09
N GLN A 31 -1.96 3.03 21.48
CA GLN A 31 -0.99 2.92 22.57
C GLN A 31 0.37 3.51 22.20
N ALA A 32 0.86 3.26 20.99
CA ALA A 32 2.16 3.74 20.53
C ALA A 32 2.21 5.27 20.49
N VAL A 33 1.16 5.94 20.02
CA VAL A 33 1.07 7.41 20.04
C VAL A 33 0.97 7.95 21.47
N GLN A 34 0.20 7.30 22.35
CA GLN A 34 0.06 7.73 23.75
C GLN A 34 1.33 7.57 24.58
N ASN A 35 2.11 6.52 24.32
CA ASN A 35 3.27 6.15 25.12
C ASN A 35 4.60 6.63 24.52
N ALA A 36 4.59 7.34 23.39
CA ALA A 36 5.82 7.83 22.77
C ALA A 36 6.42 8.98 23.59
N GLU A 37 7.54 8.70 24.26
CA GLU A 37 8.25 9.66 25.12
C GLU A 37 9.67 9.94 24.62
N SER A 38 10.30 8.95 23.99
CA SER A 38 11.67 9.06 23.51
C SER A 38 11.73 9.44 22.04
N LYS A 39 12.89 9.95 21.63
CA LYS A 39 13.25 10.15 20.22
C LYS A 39 13.02 8.89 19.38
N ALA A 40 13.42 7.73 19.90
CA ALA A 40 13.27 6.46 19.21
C ALA A 40 11.80 6.08 19.00
N ASP A 41 10.92 6.38 19.98
CA ASP A 41 9.49 6.11 19.87
C ASP A 41 8.85 6.96 18.77
N HIS A 42 9.20 8.25 18.73
CA HIS A 42 8.73 9.14 17.67
C HIS A 42 9.29 8.79 16.29
N GLU A 43 10.55 8.35 16.19
CA GLU A 43 11.11 7.84 14.95
C GLU A 43 10.39 6.57 14.47
N ALA A 44 10.03 5.67 15.38
CA ALA A 44 9.26 4.47 15.06
C ALA A 44 7.85 4.80 14.55
N LEU A 45 7.16 5.75 15.19
CA LEU A 45 5.86 6.25 14.73
C LEU A 45 5.97 6.92 13.35
N ALA A 46 6.99 7.75 13.14
CA ALA A 46 7.20 8.40 11.86
C ALA A 46 7.40 7.38 10.73
N LYS A 47 8.22 6.35 10.98
CA LYS A 47 8.45 5.26 10.05
C LYS A 47 7.15 4.50 9.73
N HIS A 48 6.36 4.14 10.75
CA HIS A 48 5.08 3.46 10.55
C HIS A 48 4.13 4.28 9.66
N TYR A 49 3.99 5.58 9.93
CA TYR A 49 3.14 6.45 9.12
C TYR A 49 3.64 6.57 7.68
N ASP A 50 4.96 6.61 7.44
CA ASP A 50 5.47 6.59 6.07
C ASP A 50 5.21 5.28 5.34
N GLU A 51 5.38 4.14 6.01
CA GLU A 51 5.06 2.83 5.44
C GLU A 51 3.57 2.74 5.08
N ALA A 52 2.68 3.19 5.97
CA ALA A 52 1.25 3.29 5.69
C ALA A 52 0.94 4.25 4.53
N ALA A 53 1.68 5.35 4.38
CA ALA A 53 1.54 6.25 3.24
C ALA A 53 1.99 5.58 1.93
N ASP A 54 3.08 4.82 1.95
CA ASP A 54 3.59 4.09 0.78
C ASP A 54 2.59 3.01 0.33
N GLU A 55 2.00 2.26 1.26
CA GLU A 55 0.94 1.28 0.97
C GLU A 55 -0.28 1.92 0.29
N MET A 56 -0.72 3.09 0.77
CA MET A 56 -1.84 3.80 0.17
C MET A 56 -1.47 4.41 -1.19
N GLN A 57 -0.22 4.83 -1.37
CA GLN A 57 0.26 5.32 -2.66
C GLN A 57 0.23 4.20 -3.73
N LEU A 58 0.56 2.97 -3.36
CA LEU A 58 0.40 1.82 -4.27
C LEU A 58 -1.06 1.64 -4.71
N LYS A 59 -2.03 1.84 -3.80
CA LYS A 59 -3.46 1.79 -4.13
C LYS A 59 -3.88 2.95 -5.03
N VAL A 60 -3.36 4.16 -4.81
CA VAL A 60 -3.57 5.30 -5.71
C VAL A 60 -3.13 4.94 -7.13
N ASP A 61 -1.93 4.38 -7.28
CA ASP A 61 -1.36 4.04 -8.58
C ASP A 61 -2.15 2.93 -9.29
N GLU A 62 -2.58 1.91 -8.54
CA GLU A 62 -3.45 0.85 -9.03
C GLU A 62 -4.78 1.40 -9.55
N HIS A 63 -5.46 2.24 -8.77
CA HIS A 63 -6.76 2.79 -9.16
C HIS A 63 -6.65 3.83 -10.28
N LYS A 64 -5.54 4.59 -10.38
CA LYS A 64 -5.26 5.45 -11.55
C LYS A 64 -5.14 4.61 -12.83
N LYS A 65 -4.47 3.45 -12.76
CA LYS A 65 -4.36 2.53 -13.89
C LYS A 65 -5.71 1.95 -14.30
N LEU A 66 -6.53 1.53 -13.33
CA LEU A 66 -7.90 1.04 -13.59
C LEU A 66 -8.79 2.12 -14.20
N LEU A 67 -8.74 3.33 -13.65
CA LEU A 67 -9.47 4.49 -14.18
C LEU A 67 -9.10 4.74 -15.65
N SER A 68 -7.80 4.75 -15.97
CA SER A 68 -7.32 4.90 -17.35
C SER A 68 -7.84 3.78 -18.28
N GLN A 69 -7.92 2.54 -17.79
CA GLN A 69 -8.51 1.44 -18.55
C GLN A 69 -10.01 1.63 -18.78
N TYR A 70 -10.78 2.02 -17.77
CA TYR A 70 -12.22 2.27 -17.92
C TYR A 70 -12.51 3.47 -18.82
N GLN A 71 -11.64 4.48 -18.84
CA GLN A 71 -11.72 5.61 -19.76
C GLN A 71 -11.40 5.19 -21.20
N SER A 72 -10.29 4.47 -21.42
CA SER A 72 -9.84 4.10 -22.77
C SER A 72 -10.62 2.96 -23.41
N LYS A 73 -11.23 2.08 -22.60
CA LYS A 73 -11.94 0.88 -23.05
C LYS A 73 -13.39 0.84 -22.58
N ALA A 74 -14.03 2.00 -22.42
CA ALA A 74 -15.42 2.11 -21.98
C ALA A 74 -16.38 1.21 -22.79
N TYR A 75 -16.12 1.02 -24.09
CA TYR A 75 -16.89 0.16 -24.98
C TYR A 75 -16.99 -1.31 -24.52
N LEU A 76 -16.04 -1.81 -23.72
CA LEU A 76 -16.09 -3.17 -23.15
C LEU A 76 -17.11 -3.31 -22.00
N TYR A 77 -17.48 -2.19 -21.37
CA TYR A 77 -18.28 -2.18 -20.14
C TYR A 77 -19.64 -1.50 -20.33
N GLY A 78 -19.91 -0.91 -21.49
CA GLY A 78 -21.19 -0.26 -21.79
C GLY A 78 -21.52 0.84 -20.79
N ARG A 79 -22.75 0.84 -20.27
CA ARG A 79 -23.23 1.85 -19.31
C ARG A 79 -22.46 1.81 -17.98
N GLN A 80 -22.03 0.62 -17.54
CA GLN A 80 -21.32 0.45 -16.28
C GLN A 80 -19.94 1.13 -16.27
N ALA A 81 -19.39 1.49 -17.43
CA ALA A 81 -18.11 2.21 -17.52
C ALA A 81 -18.13 3.52 -16.71
N GLU A 82 -19.26 4.23 -16.67
CA GLU A 82 -19.37 5.48 -15.90
C GLU A 82 -19.28 5.24 -14.40
N ASP A 83 -19.97 4.19 -13.91
CA ASP A 83 -19.94 3.83 -12.49
C ASP A 83 -18.52 3.39 -12.06
N PHE A 84 -17.83 2.61 -12.89
CA PHE A 84 -16.45 2.18 -12.62
C PHE A 84 -15.46 3.35 -12.61
N LYS A 85 -15.61 4.31 -13.54
CA LYS A 85 -14.80 5.53 -13.54
C LYS A 85 -15.04 6.34 -12.27
N ALA A 86 -16.30 6.59 -11.90
CA ALA A 86 -16.64 7.35 -10.71
C ALA A 86 -16.15 6.67 -9.42
N HIS A 87 -16.25 5.34 -9.35
CA HIS A 87 -15.74 4.55 -8.23
C HIS A 87 -14.22 4.65 -8.11
N CYS A 88 -13.47 4.44 -9.21
CA CYS A 88 -12.02 4.53 -9.18
C CYS A 88 -11.53 5.94 -8.87
N GLN A 89 -12.18 6.98 -9.42
CA GLN A 89 -11.83 8.36 -9.11
C GLN A 89 -11.99 8.63 -7.61
N ARG A 90 -13.10 8.21 -7.01
CA ARG A 90 -13.32 8.38 -5.57
C ARG A 90 -12.24 7.67 -4.74
N LEU A 91 -11.88 6.44 -5.11
CA LEU A 91 -10.82 5.71 -4.42
C LEU A 91 -9.45 6.39 -4.55
N VAL A 92 -9.12 6.93 -5.73
CA VAL A 92 -7.91 7.74 -5.92
C VAL A 92 -7.93 8.94 -4.98
N ASP A 93 -9.01 9.72 -4.97
CA ASP A 93 -9.12 10.93 -4.15
C ASP A 93 -9.03 10.62 -2.65
N ASP A 94 -9.67 9.53 -2.21
CA ASP A 94 -9.67 9.14 -0.80
C ASP A 94 -8.31 8.60 -0.36
N TYR A 95 -7.66 7.74 -1.15
CA TYR A 95 -6.32 7.27 -0.82
C TYR A 95 -5.28 8.39 -0.87
N GLU A 96 -5.37 9.34 -1.80
CA GLU A 96 -4.47 10.51 -1.83
C GLU A 96 -4.58 11.35 -0.55
N LYS A 97 -5.79 11.53 0.00
CA LYS A 97 -5.98 12.17 1.32
C LYS A 97 -5.31 11.37 2.43
N VAL A 98 -5.43 10.04 2.40
CA VAL A 98 -4.80 9.17 3.40
C VAL A 98 -3.27 9.23 3.29
N VAL A 99 -2.71 9.21 2.08
CA VAL A 99 -1.26 9.42 1.85
C VAL A 99 -0.83 10.75 2.46
N ALA A 100 -1.50 11.85 2.13
CA ALA A 100 -1.16 13.17 2.65
C ALA A 100 -1.25 13.25 4.18
N SER A 101 -2.30 12.67 4.77
CA SER A 101 -2.48 12.62 6.23
C SER A 101 -1.36 11.85 6.91
N ASN A 102 -1.03 10.66 6.41
CA ASN A 102 0.04 9.83 6.98
C ASN A 102 1.42 10.51 6.86
N ARG A 103 1.74 11.12 5.71
CA ARG A 103 2.98 11.90 5.54
C ARG A 103 3.08 13.05 6.55
N LYS A 104 1.97 13.75 6.77
CA LYS A 104 1.90 14.82 7.77
C LYS A 104 2.13 14.29 9.18
N MET A 105 1.54 13.14 9.54
CA MET A 105 1.80 12.51 10.84
C MET A 105 3.28 12.12 10.99
N ALA A 106 3.88 11.55 9.95
CA ALA A 106 5.29 11.20 9.95
C ALA A 106 6.21 12.42 10.15
N GLU A 107 5.92 13.53 9.45
CA GLU A 107 6.63 14.79 9.62
C GLU A 107 6.50 15.35 11.05
N MET A 108 5.29 15.33 11.63
CA MET A 108 5.08 15.79 13.00
C MET A 108 5.93 15.01 14.01
N HIS A 109 5.97 13.68 13.90
CA HIS A 109 6.79 12.86 14.79
C HIS A 109 8.30 13.04 14.56
N ARG A 110 8.76 13.27 13.33
CA ARG A 110 10.16 13.66 13.07
C ARG A 110 10.51 15.01 13.69
N GLY A 111 9.56 15.94 13.75
CA GLY A 111 9.73 17.25 14.38
C GLY A 111 9.85 17.16 15.90
N THR A 112 9.19 16.20 16.55
CA THR A 112 9.29 15.95 17.99
C THR A 112 10.49 15.08 18.39
N ALA A 113 11.05 14.32 17.44
CA ALA A 113 12.24 13.49 17.61
C ALA A 113 13.58 14.28 17.59
N GLN A 114 13.55 15.61 17.55
CA GLN A 114 14.74 16.46 17.44
C GLN A 114 15.25 16.92 18.81
#